data_AF-A0A971FED9-F1
#
_entry.id   AF-A0A971FED9-F1
#
_cell.length_a   1.000
_cell.length_b   1.000
_cell.length_c   1.000
_cell.angle_alpha   90.00
_cell.angle_beta   90.00
_cell.angle_gamma   90.00
#
_symmetry.space_group_name_H-M   'P 1'
#
loop_
_entity.id
_entity.type
_entity.pdbx_description
1 polymer ?
#
loop_
_entity_poly.entity_id
_entity_poly.type
_entity_poly.pdbx_seq_one_letter_code
_entity_poly.pdbx_strand_id
1 'polypeptide(L)'
;MNTYAWMMMAAGMALAGEAWAITIGDFNPPPELPYEATSFHHDELFKTANGPLGGDRAEGNLMRACTELAEDPEAPAALRRWAALRKVDILCCTSREDEAVRQAREWLDKHPEDPDPISIRAIIAQILAERRSDNFKPTRPEVQDAFRELFEKHAADALDWRVIEAHMGLGRFLEKEANMNPSESMPLFLQSVLEFQEALRAVQSRMALPGCTEEEKKGCEEYIKHNINPYLYPSRATLPGPSEEAKAKMRESTLDMLMKQGLDRAAAESFLDQFDGGQPTAP
;
A
#
# COMPACT_ATOMS: atom_id res chain seq x y z
N MET A 1 40.20 22.89 4.38
CA MET A 1 39.63 21.63 3.88
C MET A 1 38.41 21.34 4.73
N ASN A 2 37.22 21.40 4.12
CA ASN A 2 35.96 21.66 4.82
C ASN A 2 35.29 20.36 5.26
N THR A 3 35.14 20.18 6.58
CA THR A 3 34.53 19.02 7.26
C THR A 3 33.04 18.82 6.92
N TYR A 4 32.39 19.83 6.34
CA TYR A 4 31.02 19.76 5.84
C TYR A 4 30.82 18.85 4.61
N ALA A 5 31.86 18.62 3.79
CA ALA A 5 31.75 17.76 2.62
C ALA A 5 31.64 16.26 2.98
N TRP A 6 32.16 15.85 4.14
CA TRP A 6 32.10 14.47 4.59
C TRP A 6 30.78 14.12 5.30
N MET A 7 30.16 15.07 6.02
CA MET A 7 28.82 14.83 6.59
C MET A 7 27.72 14.74 5.53
N MET A 8 27.84 15.49 4.41
CA MET A 8 26.88 15.38 3.30
C MET A 8 27.04 14.07 2.50
N MET A 9 28.25 13.52 2.38
CA MET A 9 28.45 12.18 1.78
C MET A 9 28.10 11.03 2.73
N ALA A 10 28.31 11.18 4.04
CA ALA A 10 27.90 10.18 5.02
C ALA A 10 26.38 10.12 5.21
N ALA A 11 25.66 11.25 5.10
CA ALA A 11 24.21 11.27 5.04
C ALA A 11 23.67 10.66 3.73
N GLY A 12 24.38 10.83 2.61
CA GLY A 12 24.01 10.22 1.33
C GLY A 12 24.17 8.69 1.28
N MET A 13 25.11 8.12 2.04
CA MET A 13 25.32 6.65 2.05
C MET A 13 24.60 5.91 3.18
N ALA A 14 24.27 6.59 4.30
CA ALA A 14 23.42 5.98 5.33
C ALA A 14 21.94 5.89 4.90
N LEU A 15 21.51 6.71 3.94
CA LEU A 15 20.16 6.64 3.37
C LEU A 15 20.02 5.60 2.25
N ALA A 16 21.11 5.04 1.70
CA ALA A 16 21.02 4.00 0.68
C ALA A 16 20.58 2.63 1.24
N GLY A 17 20.72 2.42 2.55
CA GLY A 17 20.23 1.23 3.26
C GLY A 17 18.81 1.36 3.81
N GLU A 18 18.25 2.58 3.82
CA GLU A 18 16.87 2.87 4.25
C GLU A 18 15.98 3.33 3.07
N ALA A 19 16.54 3.52 1.87
CA ALA A 19 15.81 3.88 0.64
C ALA A 19 14.91 2.77 0.07
N TRP A 20 14.90 1.57 0.66
CA TRP A 20 13.93 0.52 0.37
C TRP A 20 12.79 0.44 1.39
N ALA A 21 12.74 1.38 2.34
CA ALA A 21 11.44 1.84 2.78
C ALA A 21 10.82 2.58 1.60
N ILE A 22 10.16 1.84 0.71
CA ILE A 22 9.13 2.38 -0.16
C ILE A 22 8.23 3.17 0.78
N THR A 23 8.42 4.49 0.86
CA THR A 23 7.41 5.37 1.41
C THR A 23 6.21 5.17 0.50
N ILE A 24 5.31 4.29 0.96
CA ILE A 24 3.93 4.17 0.54
C ILE A 24 3.37 5.60 0.60
N GLY A 25 3.47 6.35 -0.50
CA GLY A 25 3.18 7.78 -0.47
C GLY A 25 3.81 8.67 -1.54
N ASP A 26 4.83 8.23 -2.30
CA ASP A 26 5.31 9.01 -3.46
C ASP A 26 5.13 8.22 -4.77
N PHE A 27 3.87 8.01 -5.15
CA PHE A 27 3.49 7.41 -6.44
C PHE A 27 3.77 8.33 -7.63
N ASN A 28 4.29 9.53 -7.37
CA ASN A 28 4.54 10.55 -8.37
C ASN A 28 5.89 11.23 -8.15
N PRO A 29 6.99 10.45 -8.16
CA PRO A 29 8.32 11.01 -7.95
C PRO A 29 8.61 12.06 -9.04
N PRO A 30 9.35 13.13 -8.72
CA PRO A 30 9.84 14.07 -9.72
C PRO A 30 10.47 13.35 -10.91
N PRO A 31 10.14 13.73 -12.16
CA PRO A 31 10.67 13.06 -13.32
C PRO A 31 12.17 13.36 -13.48
N GLU A 32 12.95 12.32 -13.76
CA GLU A 32 14.35 12.49 -14.14
C GLU A 32 14.41 12.95 -15.60
N LEU A 33 14.73 14.23 -15.81
CA LEU A 33 14.85 14.85 -17.12
C LEU A 33 16.25 15.43 -17.31
N PRO A 34 16.84 15.31 -18.51
CA PRO A 34 18.07 16.03 -18.80
C PRO A 34 17.79 17.54 -18.75
N TYR A 35 18.81 18.32 -18.37
CA TYR A 35 18.67 19.76 -18.18
C TYR A 35 18.14 20.48 -19.43
N GLU A 36 18.47 19.98 -20.61
CA GLU A 36 18.07 20.56 -21.89
C GLU A 36 16.65 20.18 -22.35
N ALA A 37 15.95 19.27 -21.63
CA ALA A 37 14.60 18.86 -21.99
C ALA A 37 13.52 19.83 -21.51
N THR A 38 13.84 20.77 -20.63
CA THR A 38 12.89 21.76 -20.10
C THR A 38 13.29 23.18 -20.49
N SER A 39 12.30 24.05 -20.61
CA SER A 39 12.51 25.50 -20.75
C SER A 39 12.59 26.12 -19.35
N PHE A 40 13.13 27.35 -19.25
CA PHE A 40 13.09 28.10 -17.99
C PHE A 40 11.65 28.28 -17.46
N HIS A 41 10.68 28.40 -18.36
CA HIS A 41 9.26 28.46 -18.00
C HIS A 41 8.78 27.16 -17.36
N HIS A 42 9.12 26.00 -17.94
CA HIS A 42 8.82 24.69 -17.36
C HIS A 42 9.44 24.53 -15.97
N ASP A 43 10.68 24.98 -15.77
CA ASP A 43 11.37 24.91 -14.48
C ASP A 43 10.69 25.77 -13.41
N GLU A 44 10.21 26.97 -13.77
CA GLU A 44 9.46 27.86 -12.87
C GLU A 44 8.09 27.26 -12.50
N LEU A 45 7.37 26.69 -13.46
CA LEU A 45 6.12 25.98 -13.22
C LEU A 45 6.34 24.75 -12.34
N PHE A 46 7.35 23.94 -12.63
CA PHE A 46 7.71 22.76 -11.84
C PHE A 46 8.05 23.15 -10.39
N LYS A 47 8.90 24.16 -10.21
CA LYS A 47 9.26 24.67 -8.87
C LYS A 47 8.04 25.17 -8.11
N THR A 48 7.12 25.82 -8.81
CA THR A 48 5.85 26.28 -8.21
C THR A 48 5.02 25.06 -7.81
N ALA A 49 4.72 24.13 -8.73
CA ALA A 49 3.91 22.93 -8.48
C ALA A 49 4.48 21.97 -7.42
N ASN A 50 5.81 21.89 -7.31
CA ASN A 50 6.52 21.08 -6.32
C ASN A 50 6.67 21.80 -4.96
N GLY A 51 6.09 22.99 -4.81
CA GLY A 51 6.06 23.71 -3.55
C GLY A 51 5.22 22.99 -2.47
N PRO A 52 5.45 23.32 -1.19
CA PRO A 52 4.66 22.77 -0.10
C PRO A 52 3.21 23.27 -0.15
N LEU A 53 2.28 22.43 0.26
CA LEU A 53 0.87 22.80 0.41
C LEU A 53 0.71 23.70 1.66
N GLY A 54 0.76 25.03 1.49
CA GLY A 54 0.76 26.00 2.58
C GLY A 54 -0.36 27.05 2.49
N GLY A 55 -1.56 26.72 2.98
CA GLY A 55 -2.74 27.62 3.04
C GLY A 55 -3.43 27.89 1.69
N ASP A 56 -4.64 28.46 1.74
CA ASP A 56 -5.56 28.58 0.58
C ASP A 56 -4.98 29.30 -0.64
N ARG A 57 -4.12 30.31 -0.43
CA ARG A 57 -3.44 31.02 -1.54
C ARG A 57 -2.34 30.18 -2.20
N ALA A 58 -1.77 29.20 -1.50
CA ALA A 58 -0.78 28.31 -2.10
C ALA A 58 -1.46 27.29 -3.01
N GLU A 59 -2.59 26.68 -2.61
CA GLU A 59 -3.30 25.68 -3.42
C GLU A 59 -3.62 26.19 -4.83
N GLY A 60 -4.21 27.39 -4.95
CA GLY A 60 -4.56 27.95 -6.27
C GLY A 60 -3.36 28.15 -7.20
N ASN A 61 -2.19 28.50 -6.64
CA ASN A 61 -0.95 28.62 -7.42
C ASN A 61 -0.41 27.26 -7.84
N LEU A 62 -0.42 26.28 -6.94
CA LEU A 62 0.01 24.91 -7.24
C LEU A 62 -0.86 24.29 -8.32
N MET A 63 -2.19 24.37 -8.17
CA MET A 63 -3.17 23.82 -9.12
C MET A 63 -3.05 24.43 -10.50
N ARG A 64 -2.83 25.75 -10.57
CA ARG A 64 -2.60 26.46 -11.83
C ARG A 64 -1.30 26.02 -12.48
N ALA A 65 -0.20 25.97 -11.73
CA ALA A 65 1.09 25.53 -12.26
C ALA A 65 1.04 24.08 -12.76
N CYS A 66 0.36 23.18 -12.02
CA CYS A 66 0.14 21.80 -12.46
C CYS A 66 -0.70 21.73 -13.73
N THR A 67 -1.78 22.51 -13.83
CA THR A 67 -2.65 22.50 -15.01
C THR A 67 -1.91 23.03 -16.24
N GLU A 68 -1.21 24.15 -16.10
CA GLU A 68 -0.41 24.74 -17.17
C GLU A 68 0.66 23.76 -17.66
N LEU A 69 1.40 23.13 -16.74
CA LEU A 69 2.44 22.18 -17.10
C LEU A 69 1.88 20.89 -17.71
N ALA A 70 0.71 20.42 -17.27
CA ALA A 70 0.07 19.21 -17.80
C ALA A 70 -0.51 19.42 -19.21
N GLU A 71 -1.00 20.62 -19.51
CA GLU A 71 -1.62 20.98 -20.79
C GLU A 71 -0.63 21.51 -21.83
N ASP A 72 0.58 21.89 -21.43
CA ASP A 72 1.62 22.40 -22.34
C ASP A 72 2.13 21.30 -23.28
N PRO A 73 1.90 21.38 -24.61
CA PRO A 73 2.37 20.35 -25.55
C PRO A 73 3.89 20.35 -25.76
N GLU A 74 4.60 21.42 -25.38
CA GLU A 74 6.06 21.51 -25.50
C GLU A 74 6.78 20.89 -24.29
N ALA A 75 6.07 20.65 -23.19
CA ALA A 75 6.62 20.00 -22.02
C ALA A 75 6.85 18.48 -22.26
N PRO A 76 7.96 17.91 -21.75
CA PRO A 76 8.22 16.47 -21.84
C PRO A 76 7.06 15.64 -21.26
N ALA A 77 6.70 14.53 -21.91
CA ALA A 77 5.56 13.71 -21.49
C ALA A 77 5.62 13.29 -20.01
N ALA A 78 6.80 12.94 -19.50
CA ALA A 78 6.99 12.61 -18.09
C ALA A 78 6.70 13.78 -17.15
N LEU A 79 7.03 15.02 -17.56
CA LEU A 79 6.74 16.23 -16.79
C LEU A 79 5.25 16.56 -16.77
N ARG A 80 4.58 16.40 -17.92
CA ARG A 80 3.13 16.60 -18.05
C ARG A 80 2.36 15.62 -17.18
N ARG A 81 2.72 14.33 -17.24
CA ARG A 81 2.16 13.30 -16.36
C ARG A 81 2.41 13.60 -14.90
N TRP A 82 3.64 13.95 -14.54
CA TRP A 82 3.98 14.30 -13.16
C TRP A 82 3.10 15.44 -12.63
N ALA A 83 2.89 16.48 -13.43
CA ALA A 83 2.01 17.58 -13.06
C ALA A 83 0.55 17.17 -12.92
N ALA A 84 0.05 16.30 -13.80
CA ALA A 84 -1.31 15.76 -13.72
C ALA A 84 -1.52 14.95 -12.43
N LEU A 85 -0.57 14.08 -12.07
CA LEU A 85 -0.62 13.32 -10.82
C LEU A 85 -0.43 14.21 -9.59
N ARG A 86 0.42 15.24 -9.67
CA ARG A 86 0.59 16.21 -8.58
C ARG A 86 -0.70 16.97 -8.30
N LYS A 87 -1.47 17.30 -9.34
CA LYS A 87 -2.81 17.87 -9.22
C LYS A 87 -3.77 16.92 -8.49
N VAL A 88 -3.73 15.63 -8.79
CA VAL A 88 -4.51 14.58 -8.10
C VAL A 88 -4.13 14.54 -6.62
N ASP A 89 -2.84 14.59 -6.29
CA ASP A 89 -2.37 14.61 -4.90
C ASP A 89 -2.87 15.83 -4.11
N ILE A 90 -2.80 17.02 -4.74
CA ILE A 90 -3.30 18.26 -4.13
C ILE A 90 -4.80 18.14 -3.80
N LEU A 91 -5.60 17.61 -4.73
CA LEU A 91 -7.04 17.40 -4.53
C LEU A 91 -7.31 16.40 -3.39
N CYS A 92 -6.53 15.32 -3.30
CA CYS A 92 -6.63 14.38 -2.19
C CYS A 92 -6.29 15.03 -0.84
N CYS A 93 -5.25 15.86 -0.79
CA CYS A 93 -4.85 16.59 0.42
C CYS A 93 -5.91 17.63 0.88
N THR A 94 -6.75 18.11 -0.04
CA THR A 94 -7.83 19.07 0.25
C THR A 94 -9.21 18.41 0.34
N SER A 95 -9.26 17.09 0.53
CA SER A 95 -10.51 16.30 0.70
C SER A 95 -11.47 16.42 -0.49
N ARG A 96 -10.92 16.47 -1.72
CA ARG A 96 -11.64 16.51 -2.99
C ARG A 96 -11.39 15.22 -3.78
N GLU A 97 -11.53 14.06 -3.14
CA GLU A 97 -11.14 12.78 -3.73
C GLU A 97 -11.96 12.38 -4.97
N ASP A 98 -13.27 12.68 -5.01
CA ASP A 98 -14.09 12.48 -6.22
C ASP A 98 -13.52 13.23 -7.42
N GLU A 99 -13.06 14.46 -7.18
CA GLU A 99 -12.44 15.27 -8.21
C GLU A 99 -11.08 14.73 -8.62
N ALA A 100 -10.29 14.24 -7.65
CA ALA A 100 -9.01 13.61 -7.90
C ALA A 100 -9.15 12.38 -8.81
N VAL A 101 -10.12 11.48 -8.51
CA VAL A 101 -10.44 10.31 -9.34
C VAL A 101 -10.92 10.74 -10.72
N ARG A 102 -11.82 11.74 -10.81
CA ARG A 102 -12.29 12.27 -12.10
C ARG A 102 -11.14 12.82 -12.93
N GLN A 103 -10.25 13.62 -12.35
CA GLN A 103 -9.09 14.18 -13.06
C GLN A 103 -8.13 13.08 -13.54
N ALA A 104 -7.87 12.05 -12.73
CA ALA A 104 -7.03 10.93 -13.13
C ALA A 104 -7.64 10.12 -14.30
N ARG A 105 -8.96 9.89 -14.28
CA ARG A 105 -9.66 9.24 -15.40
C ARG A 105 -9.65 10.10 -16.67
N GLU A 106 -9.94 11.39 -16.54
CA GLU A 106 -9.86 12.33 -17.67
C GLU A 106 -8.47 12.38 -18.30
N TRP A 107 -7.41 12.24 -17.50
CA TRP A 107 -6.04 12.13 -18.02
C TRP A 107 -5.87 10.89 -18.90
N LEU A 108 -6.31 9.72 -18.42
CA LEU A 108 -6.25 8.47 -19.20
C LEU A 108 -7.05 8.55 -20.50
N ASP A 109 -8.19 9.24 -20.49
CA ASP A 109 -9.04 9.42 -21.67
C ASP A 109 -8.42 10.38 -22.69
N LYS A 110 -7.78 11.47 -22.23
CA LYS A 110 -7.16 12.48 -23.08
C LYS A 110 -5.78 12.09 -23.59
N HIS A 111 -5.06 11.24 -22.85
CA HIS A 111 -3.68 10.85 -23.13
C HIS A 111 -3.53 9.33 -23.29
N PRO A 112 -4.17 8.71 -24.29
CA PRO A 112 -4.00 7.29 -24.57
C PRO A 112 -2.55 6.92 -24.93
N GLU A 113 -1.73 7.91 -25.32
CA GLU A 113 -0.32 7.78 -25.64
C GLU A 113 0.62 7.86 -24.42
N ASP A 114 0.11 8.06 -23.19
CA ASP A 114 0.95 8.14 -22.00
C ASP A 114 1.82 6.87 -21.89
N PRO A 115 3.15 7.00 -21.75
CA PRO A 115 4.03 5.84 -21.65
C PRO A 115 3.91 5.08 -20.32
N ASP A 116 3.18 5.61 -19.33
CA ASP A 116 3.05 5.02 -18.00
C ASP A 116 1.62 5.09 -17.43
N PRO A 117 0.62 4.54 -18.14
CA PRO A 117 -0.78 4.65 -17.72
C PRO A 117 -1.10 3.78 -16.49
N ILE A 118 -0.22 2.84 -16.14
CA ILE A 118 -0.31 1.98 -14.97
C ILE A 118 -0.24 2.77 -13.66
N SER A 119 0.60 3.81 -13.58
CA SER A 119 0.73 4.68 -12.40
C SER A 119 -0.59 5.39 -12.08
N ILE A 120 -1.25 5.92 -13.11
CA ILE A 120 -2.52 6.63 -12.96
C ILE A 120 -3.63 5.67 -12.52
N ARG A 121 -3.70 4.47 -13.12
CA ARG A 121 -4.67 3.44 -12.70
C ARG A 121 -4.44 2.96 -11.27
N ALA A 122 -3.19 2.74 -10.86
CA ALA A 122 -2.85 2.38 -9.50
C ALA A 122 -3.27 3.46 -8.49
N ILE A 123 -3.03 4.74 -8.80
CA ILE A 123 -3.47 5.87 -7.98
C ILE A 123 -5.01 5.91 -7.86
N ILE A 124 -5.75 5.71 -8.96
CA ILE A 124 -7.22 5.65 -8.92
C ILE A 124 -7.69 4.55 -7.96
N ALA A 125 -7.18 3.33 -8.12
CA ALA A 125 -7.57 2.19 -7.29
C ALA A 125 -7.24 2.46 -5.80
N GLN A 126 -6.08 3.03 -5.53
CA GLN A 126 -5.62 3.35 -4.18
C GLN A 126 -6.46 4.45 -3.50
N ILE A 127 -6.79 5.53 -4.23
CA ILE A 127 -7.68 6.58 -3.72
C ILE A 127 -9.03 5.98 -3.32
N LEU A 128 -9.62 5.16 -4.19
CA LEU A 128 -10.92 4.52 -3.94
C LEU A 128 -10.86 3.55 -2.73
N ALA A 129 -9.76 2.83 -2.55
CA ALA A 129 -9.61 1.85 -1.48
C ALA A 129 -9.38 2.47 -0.09
N GLU A 130 -8.54 3.51 -0.03
CA GLU A 130 -8.01 4.00 1.25
C GLU A 130 -8.68 5.28 1.73
N ARG A 131 -9.11 6.15 0.82
CA ARG A 131 -9.66 7.45 1.20
C ARG A 131 -11.13 7.32 1.58
N ARG A 132 -11.47 7.94 2.70
CA ARG A 132 -12.85 8.11 3.16
C ARG A 132 -12.97 9.50 3.77
N SER A 133 -13.73 10.35 3.10
CA SER A 133 -14.16 11.65 3.63
C SER A 133 -15.68 11.65 3.78
N ASP A 134 -16.25 12.66 4.44
CA ASP A 134 -17.70 12.69 4.68
C ASP A 134 -18.51 12.60 3.38
N ASN A 135 -17.95 13.16 2.30
CA ASN A 135 -18.55 13.20 0.97
C ASN A 135 -17.99 12.14 0.01
N PHE A 136 -16.91 11.45 0.37
CA PHE A 136 -16.28 10.42 -0.47
C PHE A 136 -16.38 9.04 0.18
N LYS A 137 -17.32 8.23 -0.32
CA LYS A 137 -17.59 6.87 0.18
C LYS A 137 -17.73 5.89 -0.99
N PRO A 138 -16.62 5.51 -1.63
CA PRO A 138 -16.64 4.51 -2.69
C PRO A 138 -17.30 3.22 -2.22
N THR A 139 -18.16 2.68 -3.06
CA THR A 139 -18.77 1.38 -2.84
C THR A 139 -17.75 0.27 -3.09
N ARG A 140 -17.94 -0.89 -2.44
CA ARG A 140 -17.07 -2.05 -2.66
C ARG A 140 -16.95 -2.45 -4.15
N PRO A 141 -18.03 -2.48 -4.96
CA PRO A 141 -17.92 -2.72 -6.39
C PRO A 141 -17.03 -1.71 -7.12
N GLU A 142 -17.13 -0.41 -6.81
CA GLU A 142 -16.29 0.62 -7.46
C GLU A 142 -14.80 0.41 -7.17
N VAL A 143 -14.46 0.04 -5.94
CA VAL A 143 -13.06 -0.27 -5.56
C VAL A 143 -12.59 -1.52 -6.32
N GLN A 144 -13.38 -2.60 -6.29
CA GLN A 144 -13.03 -3.85 -6.97
C GLN A 144 -12.90 -3.68 -8.48
N ASP A 145 -13.78 -2.89 -9.10
CA ASP A 145 -13.74 -2.64 -10.55
C ASP A 145 -12.51 -1.82 -10.93
N ALA A 146 -12.06 -0.87 -10.09
CA ALA A 146 -10.82 -0.12 -10.33
C ALA A 146 -9.57 -1.02 -10.28
N PHE A 147 -9.47 -1.91 -9.30
CA PHE A 147 -8.38 -2.89 -9.25
C PHE A 147 -8.45 -3.90 -10.41
N ARG A 148 -9.66 -4.37 -10.74
CA ARG A 148 -9.86 -5.28 -11.88
C ARG A 148 -9.41 -4.62 -13.18
N GLU A 149 -9.80 -3.37 -13.43
CA GLU A 149 -9.37 -2.62 -14.60
C GLU A 149 -7.83 -2.54 -14.68
N LEU A 150 -7.17 -2.22 -13.56
CA LEU A 150 -5.72 -2.19 -13.48
C LEU A 150 -5.11 -3.56 -13.85
N PHE A 151 -5.56 -4.64 -13.21
CA PHE A 151 -5.03 -5.99 -13.46
C PHE A 151 -5.28 -6.48 -14.88
N GLU A 152 -6.46 -6.21 -15.46
CA GLU A 152 -6.78 -6.61 -16.83
C GLU A 152 -5.96 -5.85 -17.86
N LYS A 153 -5.78 -4.53 -17.68
CA LYS A 153 -5.01 -3.68 -18.61
C LYS A 153 -3.50 -3.90 -18.51
N HIS A 154 -3.03 -4.33 -17.34
CA HIS A 154 -1.60 -4.49 -17.02
C HIS A 154 -1.23 -5.92 -16.65
N ALA A 155 -1.94 -6.91 -17.21
CA ALA A 155 -1.64 -8.33 -16.98
C ALA A 155 -0.22 -8.72 -17.46
N ALA A 156 0.29 -8.06 -18.50
CA ALA A 156 1.66 -8.25 -18.97
C ALA A 156 2.72 -7.67 -18.02
N ASP A 157 2.31 -6.73 -17.17
CA ASP A 157 3.15 -6.02 -16.20
C ASP A 157 3.00 -6.61 -14.79
N ALA A 158 2.59 -7.88 -14.66
CA ALA A 158 2.27 -8.51 -13.37
C ALA A 158 3.42 -8.51 -12.34
N LEU A 159 4.67 -8.32 -12.79
CA LEU A 159 5.85 -8.22 -11.92
C LEU A 159 6.25 -6.78 -11.60
N ASP A 160 5.52 -5.80 -12.13
CA ASP A 160 5.70 -4.39 -11.81
C ASP A 160 5.29 -4.12 -10.35
N TRP A 161 6.10 -3.36 -9.63
CA TRP A 161 5.85 -3.05 -8.22
C TRP A 161 4.49 -2.40 -7.98
N ARG A 162 3.95 -1.64 -8.94
CA ARG A 162 2.63 -1.01 -8.81
C ARG A 162 1.49 -2.02 -8.88
N VAL A 163 1.65 -3.10 -9.65
CA VAL A 163 0.68 -4.21 -9.69
C VAL A 163 0.76 -5.04 -8.42
N ILE A 164 1.98 -5.29 -7.94
CA ILE A 164 2.23 -6.00 -6.67
C ILE A 164 1.59 -5.22 -5.51
N GLU A 165 1.85 -3.92 -5.42
CA GLU A 165 1.22 -3.03 -4.43
C GLU A 165 -0.29 -2.96 -4.58
N ALA A 166 -0.82 -3.05 -5.80
CA ALA A 166 -2.24 -3.06 -6.02
C ALA A 166 -2.92 -4.32 -5.46
N HIS A 167 -2.29 -5.50 -5.58
CA HIS A 167 -2.75 -6.70 -4.88
C HIS A 167 -2.74 -6.50 -3.35
N MET A 168 -1.67 -5.89 -2.82
CA MET A 168 -1.61 -5.56 -1.40
C MET A 168 -2.71 -4.57 -0.98
N GLY A 169 -2.99 -3.55 -1.79
CA GLY A 169 -4.04 -2.55 -1.56
C GLY A 169 -5.44 -3.17 -1.56
N LEU A 170 -5.75 -4.00 -2.56
CA LEU A 170 -7.03 -4.71 -2.63
C LEU A 170 -7.19 -5.69 -1.46
N GLY A 171 -6.14 -6.44 -1.11
CA GLY A 171 -6.15 -7.35 0.04
C GLY A 171 -6.47 -6.63 1.34
N ARG A 172 -5.78 -5.51 1.63
CA ARG A 172 -6.04 -4.67 2.83
C ARG A 172 -7.47 -4.11 2.83
N PHE A 173 -7.95 -3.67 1.68
CA PHE A 173 -9.33 -3.17 1.56
C PHE A 173 -10.35 -4.27 1.88
N LEU A 174 -10.19 -5.47 1.31
CA LEU A 174 -11.09 -6.60 1.53
C LEU A 174 -11.07 -7.10 2.98
N GLU A 175 -9.89 -7.14 3.62
CA GLU A 175 -9.77 -7.47 5.03
C GLU A 175 -10.52 -6.46 5.91
N LYS A 176 -10.37 -5.16 5.62
CA LYS A 176 -11.12 -4.10 6.32
C LYS A 176 -12.63 -4.27 6.13
N GLU A 177 -13.09 -4.54 4.91
CA GLU A 177 -14.50 -4.80 4.62
C GLU A 177 -15.02 -6.07 5.32
N ALA A 178 -14.20 -7.12 5.42
CA ALA A 178 -14.53 -8.34 6.15
C ALA A 178 -14.78 -8.09 7.64
N ASN A 179 -14.02 -7.16 8.23
CA ASN A 179 -14.17 -6.76 9.64
C ASN A 179 -15.41 -5.91 9.88
N MET A 180 -15.86 -5.15 8.86
CA MET A 180 -17.05 -4.29 8.96
C MET A 180 -18.36 -5.03 8.65
N ASN A 181 -18.31 -6.16 7.94
CA ASN A 181 -19.49 -6.88 7.45
C ASN A 181 -19.50 -8.35 7.93
N PRO A 182 -19.99 -8.64 9.16
CA PRO A 182 -19.92 -10.00 9.74
C PRO A 182 -20.55 -11.10 8.88
N SER A 183 -21.62 -10.80 8.13
CA SER A 183 -22.30 -11.75 7.25
C SER A 183 -21.48 -12.18 6.04
N GLU A 184 -20.51 -11.37 5.62
CA GLU A 184 -19.65 -11.60 4.45
C GLU A 184 -18.18 -11.73 4.83
N SER A 185 -17.89 -11.76 6.14
CA SER A 185 -16.53 -11.71 6.67
C SER A 185 -15.64 -12.82 6.11
N MET A 186 -16.11 -14.07 6.14
CA MET A 186 -15.31 -15.22 5.69
C MET A 186 -15.01 -15.17 4.17
N PRO A 187 -15.99 -14.98 3.26
CA PRO A 187 -15.69 -14.81 1.83
C PRO A 187 -14.71 -13.67 1.52
N LEU A 188 -14.89 -12.51 2.16
CA LEU A 188 -14.03 -11.34 1.94
C LEU A 188 -12.61 -11.56 2.47
N PHE A 189 -12.49 -12.20 3.63
CA PHE A 189 -11.20 -12.57 4.21
C PHE A 189 -10.46 -13.61 3.36
N LEU A 190 -11.17 -14.61 2.82
CA LEU A 190 -10.55 -15.56 1.89
C LEU A 190 -10.07 -14.84 0.62
N GLN A 191 -10.85 -13.90 0.11
CA GLN A 191 -10.44 -13.10 -1.04
C GLN A 191 -9.21 -12.24 -0.73
N SER A 192 -9.14 -11.59 0.44
CA SER A 192 -7.95 -10.81 0.81
C SER A 192 -6.69 -11.67 0.88
N VAL A 193 -6.79 -12.87 1.46
CA VAL A 193 -5.67 -13.83 1.52
C VAL A 193 -5.18 -14.22 0.12
N LEU A 194 -6.10 -14.42 -0.85
CA LEU A 194 -5.72 -14.70 -2.23
C LEU A 194 -4.92 -13.54 -2.85
N GLU A 195 -5.34 -12.29 -2.64
CA GLU A 195 -4.59 -11.13 -3.13
C GLU A 195 -3.19 -11.05 -2.53
N PHE A 196 -3.04 -11.30 -1.22
CA PHE A 196 -1.72 -11.34 -0.58
C PHE A 196 -0.85 -12.49 -1.11
N GLN A 197 -1.44 -13.61 -1.50
CA GLN A 197 -0.72 -14.73 -2.15
C GLN A 197 -0.29 -14.38 -3.57
N GLU A 198 -1.10 -13.64 -4.33
CA GLU A 198 -0.72 -13.14 -5.65
C GLU A 198 0.47 -12.16 -5.55
N ALA A 199 0.43 -11.23 -4.60
CA ALA A 199 1.55 -10.34 -4.31
C ALA A 199 2.83 -11.13 -3.95
N LEU A 200 2.73 -12.14 -3.07
CA LEU A 200 3.85 -13.02 -2.73
C LEU A 200 4.44 -13.71 -3.95
N ARG A 201 3.59 -14.30 -4.79
CA ARG A 201 4.02 -15.02 -5.98
C ARG A 201 4.73 -14.09 -6.97
N ALA A 202 4.22 -12.87 -7.16
CA ALA A 202 4.82 -11.89 -8.03
C ALA A 202 6.20 -11.44 -7.53
N VAL A 203 6.35 -11.16 -6.23
CA VAL A 203 7.66 -10.80 -5.66
C VAL A 203 8.66 -11.96 -5.79
N GLN A 204 8.25 -13.19 -5.47
CA GLN A 204 9.11 -14.38 -5.65
C GLN A 204 9.50 -14.60 -7.12
N SER A 205 8.58 -14.37 -8.05
CA SER A 205 8.85 -14.47 -9.49
C SER A 205 9.83 -13.40 -9.95
N ARG A 206 9.74 -12.19 -9.39
CA ARG A 206 10.68 -11.10 -9.65
C ARG A 206 12.11 -11.46 -9.19
N MET A 207 12.25 -12.04 -8.00
CA MET A 207 13.54 -12.53 -7.48
C MET A 207 14.17 -13.62 -8.35
N ALA A 208 13.35 -14.37 -9.10
CA ALA A 208 13.77 -15.43 -10.00
C ALA A 208 14.13 -14.93 -11.42
N LEU A 209 13.96 -13.64 -11.72
CA LEU A 209 14.29 -13.09 -13.04
C LEU A 209 15.80 -13.16 -13.32
N PRO A 210 16.20 -13.51 -14.56
CA PRO A 210 17.59 -13.42 -14.97
C PRO A 210 18.11 -11.98 -14.82
N GLY A 211 19.20 -11.80 -14.08
CA GLY A 211 19.80 -10.48 -13.84
C GLY A 211 19.36 -9.79 -12.56
N CYS A 212 18.47 -10.40 -11.76
CA CYS A 212 18.12 -9.86 -10.44
C CYS A 212 19.35 -9.87 -9.52
N THR A 213 19.74 -8.68 -9.03
CA THR A 213 20.93 -8.53 -8.18
C THR A 213 20.67 -9.05 -6.76
N GLU A 214 21.74 -9.30 -6.00
CA GLU A 214 21.60 -9.71 -4.60
C GLU A 214 20.97 -8.60 -3.75
N GLU A 215 21.24 -7.34 -4.07
CA GLU A 215 20.59 -6.19 -3.43
C GLU A 215 19.08 -6.17 -3.69
N GLU A 216 18.66 -6.42 -4.94
CA GLU A 216 17.23 -6.49 -5.28
C GLU A 216 16.54 -7.67 -4.61
N LYS A 217 17.19 -8.84 -4.54
CA LYS A 217 16.67 -10.01 -3.82
C LYS A 217 16.49 -9.70 -2.35
N LYS A 218 17.49 -9.09 -1.71
CA LYS A 218 17.39 -8.66 -0.32
C LYS A 218 16.24 -7.68 -0.11
N GLY A 219 16.06 -6.71 -1.01
CA GLY A 219 14.92 -5.79 -1.00
C GLY A 219 13.57 -6.51 -1.12
N CYS A 220 13.48 -7.53 -1.98
CA CYS A 220 12.28 -8.37 -2.09
C CYS A 220 12.01 -9.21 -0.83
N GLU A 221 13.05 -9.76 -0.19
CA GLU A 221 12.93 -10.50 1.07
C GLU A 221 12.45 -9.60 2.21
N GLU A 222 13.02 -8.40 2.33
CA GLU A 222 12.58 -7.39 3.30
C GLU A 222 11.13 -6.99 3.02
N TYR A 223 10.77 -6.78 1.75
CA TYR A 223 9.40 -6.48 1.36
C TYR A 223 8.43 -7.60 1.76
N ILE A 224 8.72 -8.86 1.46
CA ILE A 224 7.89 -10.01 1.85
C ILE A 224 7.73 -10.05 3.37
N LYS A 225 8.83 -9.89 4.10
CA LYS A 225 8.84 -9.95 5.56
C LYS A 225 7.97 -8.86 6.20
N HIS A 226 8.03 -7.65 5.69
CA HIS A 226 7.40 -6.48 6.32
C HIS A 226 6.01 -6.16 5.78
N ASN A 227 5.72 -6.48 4.52
CA ASN A 227 4.47 -6.10 3.87
C ASN A 227 3.54 -7.29 3.62
N ILE A 228 4.03 -8.51 3.37
CA ILE A 228 3.16 -9.65 3.02
C ILE A 228 2.95 -10.62 4.18
N ASN A 229 4.04 -11.06 4.82
CA ASN A 229 4.00 -12.05 5.89
C ASN A 229 3.07 -11.69 7.06
N PRO A 230 2.94 -10.42 7.50
CA PRO A 230 1.99 -10.08 8.57
C PRO A 230 0.54 -10.45 8.28
N TYR A 231 0.15 -10.51 7.00
CA TYR A 231 -1.21 -10.83 6.58
C TYR A 231 -1.41 -12.33 6.30
N LEU A 232 -0.40 -13.01 5.74
CA LEU A 232 -0.48 -14.46 5.45
C LEU A 232 -0.19 -15.33 6.68
N TYR A 233 0.72 -14.86 7.54
CA TYR A 233 1.18 -15.55 8.74
C TYR A 233 1.09 -14.60 9.93
N PRO A 234 -0.13 -14.15 10.29
CA PRO A 234 -0.28 -13.28 11.44
C PRO A 234 0.36 -13.96 12.65
N SER A 235 1.27 -13.23 13.30
CA SER A 235 1.91 -13.72 14.51
C SER A 235 0.82 -14.15 15.52
N ARG A 236 1.11 -15.13 16.37
CA ARG A 236 0.18 -15.52 17.46
C ARG A 236 -0.24 -14.34 18.35
N ALA A 237 0.53 -13.25 18.35
CA ALA A 237 0.25 -12.01 19.07
C ALA A 237 -0.74 -11.06 18.36
N THR A 238 -0.94 -11.20 17.04
CA THR A 238 -1.80 -10.33 16.22
C THR A 238 -3.10 -10.98 15.78
N LEU A 239 -3.26 -12.29 15.97
CA LEU A 239 -4.57 -12.93 15.90
C LEU A 239 -5.41 -12.38 17.06
N PRO A 240 -6.67 -11.92 16.84
CA PRO A 240 -7.59 -11.76 17.95
C PRO A 240 -7.63 -13.12 18.65
N GLY A 241 -7.14 -13.15 19.89
CA GLY A 241 -7.28 -14.34 20.71
C GLY A 241 -8.74 -14.79 20.70
N PRO A 242 -9.03 -16.10 20.82
CA PRO A 242 -10.42 -16.54 20.98
C PRO A 242 -11.10 -15.64 22.01
N SER A 243 -12.33 -15.18 21.71
CA SER A 243 -13.08 -14.36 22.67
C SER A 243 -13.10 -15.05 24.03
N GLU A 244 -13.24 -14.32 25.13
CA GLU A 244 -13.30 -14.95 26.46
C GLU A 244 -14.42 -16.03 26.51
N GLU A 245 -15.49 -15.84 25.74
CA GLU A 245 -16.53 -16.86 25.54
C GLU A 245 -16.04 -18.09 24.77
N ALA A 246 -15.26 -17.92 23.71
CA ALA A 246 -14.65 -19.03 22.96
C ALA A 246 -13.58 -19.76 23.79
N LYS A 247 -12.77 -19.04 24.58
CA LYS A 247 -11.84 -19.62 25.55
C LYS A 247 -12.58 -20.43 26.60
N ALA A 248 -13.66 -19.89 27.18
CA ALA A 248 -14.49 -20.59 28.15
C ALA A 248 -15.10 -21.87 27.56
N LYS A 249 -15.64 -21.81 26.33
CA LYS A 249 -16.18 -22.99 25.63
C LYS A 249 -15.12 -24.05 25.32
N MET A 250 -13.93 -23.63 24.89
CA MET A 250 -12.81 -24.56 24.67
C MET A 250 -12.34 -25.19 25.99
N ARG A 251 -12.25 -24.39 27.06
CA ARG A 251 -11.89 -24.86 28.40
C ARG A 251 -12.91 -25.86 28.93
N GLU A 252 -14.21 -25.57 28.81
CA GLU A 252 -15.29 -26.45 29.22
C GLU A 252 -15.32 -27.75 28.40
N SER A 253 -15.15 -27.65 27.08
CA SER A 253 -15.06 -28.83 26.21
C SER A 253 -13.85 -29.71 26.55
N THR A 254 -12.71 -29.11 26.93
CA THR A 254 -11.49 -29.83 27.31
C THR A 254 -11.65 -30.46 28.69
N LEU A 255 -12.30 -29.76 29.62
CA LEU A 255 -12.65 -30.29 30.94
C LEU A 255 -13.54 -31.53 30.83
N ASP A 256 -14.59 -31.47 30.01
CA ASP A 256 -15.48 -32.60 29.76
C ASP A 256 -14.76 -33.80 29.13
N MET A 257 -13.80 -33.54 28.24
CA MET A 257 -12.97 -34.59 27.64
C MET A 257 -12.09 -35.28 28.70
N LEU A 258 -11.43 -34.52 29.57
CA LEU A 258 -10.57 -35.05 30.63
C LEU A 258 -11.39 -35.86 31.66
N MET A 259 -12.59 -35.37 32.00
CA MET A 259 -13.49 -36.10 32.89
C MET A 259 -13.97 -37.42 32.27
N LYS A 260 -14.23 -37.46 30.95
CA LYS A 260 -14.55 -38.70 30.23
C LYS A 260 -13.38 -39.69 30.21
N GLN A 261 -12.14 -39.22 30.36
CA GLN A 261 -10.94 -40.05 30.48
C GLN A 261 -10.68 -40.54 31.91
N GLY A 262 -11.57 -40.22 32.85
CA GLY A 262 -11.53 -40.73 34.22
C GLY A 262 -10.81 -39.84 35.22
N LEU A 263 -10.41 -38.61 34.83
CA LEU A 263 -9.96 -37.61 35.80
C LEU A 263 -11.16 -37.08 36.57
N ASP A 264 -11.02 -36.92 37.88
CA ASP A 264 -11.99 -36.12 38.63
C ASP A 264 -11.89 -34.65 38.23
N ARG A 265 -12.97 -33.91 38.48
CA ARG A 265 -13.08 -32.51 38.05
C ARG A 265 -11.97 -31.62 38.62
N ALA A 266 -11.56 -31.83 39.86
CA ALA A 266 -10.52 -31.02 40.50
C ALA A 266 -9.15 -31.28 39.87
N ALA A 267 -8.83 -32.54 39.56
CA ALA A 267 -7.63 -32.91 38.84
C ALA A 267 -7.62 -32.36 37.40
N ALA A 268 -8.76 -32.38 36.71
CA ALA A 268 -8.90 -31.86 35.35
C ALA A 268 -8.82 -30.31 35.30
N GLU A 269 -9.43 -29.60 36.26
CA GLU A 269 -9.30 -28.14 36.39
C GLU A 269 -7.85 -27.76 36.72
N SER A 270 -7.20 -28.46 37.65
CA SER A 270 -5.78 -28.23 37.97
C SER A 270 -4.84 -28.48 36.79
N PHE A 271 -5.14 -29.46 35.94
CA PHE A 271 -4.38 -29.74 34.72
C PHE A 271 -4.52 -28.61 33.69
N LEU A 272 -5.74 -28.07 33.53
CA LEU A 272 -5.99 -26.95 32.61
C LEU A 272 -5.33 -25.65 33.09
N ASP A 273 -5.36 -25.39 34.40
CA ASP A 273 -4.74 -24.18 34.99
C ASP A 273 -3.21 -24.17 34.83
N GLN A 274 -2.56 -25.34 34.76
CA GLN A 274 -1.12 -25.46 34.44
C GLN A 274 -0.80 -25.14 32.98
N PHE A 275 -1.77 -25.25 32.07
CA PHE A 275 -1.61 -24.93 30.65
C PHE A 275 -1.93 -23.46 30.34
N ASP A 276 -2.80 -22.82 31.13
CA ASP A 276 -3.19 -21.42 30.97
C ASP A 276 -2.18 -20.44 31.60
N GLY A 277 -1.27 -20.90 32.47
CA GLY A 277 -0.25 -20.09 33.15
C GLY A 277 1.19 -20.40 32.71
N GLY A 278 1.89 -19.41 32.14
CA GLY A 278 3.26 -19.51 31.66
C GLY A 278 4.31 -19.89 32.74
N GLN A 279 5.26 -20.74 32.30
CA GLN A 279 6.46 -21.28 32.95
C GLN A 279 6.31 -22.03 34.30
N PRO A 280 6.93 -23.22 34.42
CA PRO A 280 7.05 -23.89 35.70
C PRO A 280 8.00 -23.09 36.60
N THR A 281 7.53 -22.64 37.75
CA THR A 281 8.44 -22.34 38.85
C THR A 281 9.05 -23.67 39.28
N ALA A 282 10.33 -23.86 38.93
CA ALA A 282 11.16 -24.95 39.41
C ALA A 282 11.19 -24.97 40.96
N PRO A 283 11.41 -26.14 41.58
CA PRO A 283 11.30 -26.35 43.02
C PRO A 283 12.30 -25.53 43.85
#